data_AF-A0A510G8E9-F1
#
_entry.id   AF-A0A510G8E9-F1
#
_cell.length_a   1.000
_cell.length_b   1.000
_cell.length_c   1.000
_cell.angle_alpha   90.00
_cell.angle_beta   90.00
_cell.angle_gamma   90.00
#
_symmetry.space_group_name_H-M   'P 1'
#
loop_
_entity.id
_entity.type
_entity.pdbx_description
1 polymer ?
#
loop_
_entity_poly.entity_id
_entity_poly.type
_entity_poly.pdbx_seq_one_letter_code
_entity_poly.pdbx_strand_id
1 'polypeptide(L)'
;MKKSKESISRGAERILIREHPRTYKDDAANFSSSSSIHNIDAYNAIKAFLPFKENRGLIFLDPPFEVKNEFQKLLEALKKIKLRILNNTVLIWYPIKDLS
;
A
#
# COMPACT_ATOMS: atom_id res chain seq x y z
N MET A 1 10.79 -29.77 6.82
CA MET A 1 11.42 -28.49 7.20
C MET A 1 10.35 -27.39 7.11
N LYS A 2 9.70 -27.05 8.24
CA LYS A 2 8.66 -25.99 8.28
C LYS A 2 9.39 -24.63 8.24
N LYS A 3 9.17 -23.84 7.19
CA LYS A 3 9.65 -22.44 7.15
C LYS A 3 8.97 -21.67 8.29
N SER A 4 9.77 -21.10 9.20
CA SER A 4 9.31 -20.22 10.26
C SER A 4 8.67 -18.97 9.63
N LYS A 5 7.35 -18.82 9.81
CA LYS A 5 6.68 -17.53 9.64
C LYS A 5 6.95 -16.72 10.90
N GLU A 6 8.18 -16.23 11.08
CA GLU A 6 8.44 -15.18 12.07
C GLU A 6 7.79 -13.90 11.57
N SER A 7 6.58 -13.65 12.05
CA SER A 7 5.82 -12.44 11.81
C SER A 7 6.54 -11.26 12.46
N ILE A 8 7.23 -10.47 11.64
CA ILE A 8 7.69 -9.14 11.99
C ILE A 8 6.44 -8.26 12.19
N SER A 9 5.94 -8.19 13.42
CA SER A 9 5.18 -7.04 13.93
C SER A 9 4.87 -7.22 15.41
N ARG A 10 5.73 -6.67 16.28
CA ARG A 10 5.29 -6.27 17.62
C ARG A 10 4.88 -4.80 17.51
N GLY A 11 3.59 -4.52 17.40
CA GLY A 11 3.01 -3.19 17.62
C GLY A 11 2.82 -2.24 16.42
N ALA A 12 3.16 -2.62 15.19
CA ALA A 12 2.91 -1.77 14.03
C ALA A 12 1.48 -1.98 13.49
N GLU A 13 0.70 -0.90 13.38
CA GLU A 13 -0.60 -0.90 12.70
C GLU A 13 -0.40 -1.19 11.21
N ARG A 14 -1.18 -2.13 10.66
CA ARG A 14 -1.15 -2.49 9.24
C ARG A 14 -2.43 -1.99 8.58
N ILE A 15 -2.29 -1.12 7.59
CA ILE A 15 -3.42 -0.62 6.80
C ILE A 15 -3.33 -1.19 5.40
N LEU A 16 -4.35 -1.91 4.98
CA LEU A 16 -4.48 -2.50 3.66
C LEU A 16 -5.61 -1.79 2.91
N ILE A 17 -5.28 -1.23 1.76
CA ILE A 17 -6.27 -0.58 0.90
C ILE A 17 -6.34 -1.34 -0.41
N ARG A 18 -7.54 -1.75 -0.81
CA ARG A 18 -7.78 -2.37 -2.11
C ARG A 18 -9.03 -1.81 -2.74
N GLU A 19 -9.01 -1.74 -4.07
CA GLU A 19 -10.18 -1.41 -4.88
C GLU A 19 -10.62 -2.66 -5.65
N HIS A 20 -11.02 -3.72 -4.93
CA HIS A 20 -11.59 -4.92 -5.56
C HIS A 20 -12.72 -5.53 -4.69
N PRO A 21 -13.98 -5.52 -5.18
CA PRO A 21 -15.13 -5.97 -4.39
C PRO A 21 -15.12 -7.45 -4.03
N ARG A 22 -14.43 -8.29 -4.83
CA ARG A 22 -14.49 -9.75 -4.69
C ARG A 22 -13.49 -10.30 -3.66
N THR A 23 -12.36 -9.63 -3.46
CA THR A 23 -11.24 -10.14 -2.65
C THR A 23 -11.29 -9.70 -1.19
N TYR A 24 -12.11 -8.68 -0.87
CA TYR A 24 -12.17 -8.09 0.47
C TYR A 24 -12.48 -9.11 1.59
N LYS A 25 -13.40 -10.05 1.33
CA LYS A 25 -13.79 -11.07 2.32
C LYS A 25 -12.65 -12.06 2.61
N ASP A 26 -11.92 -12.44 1.58
CA ASP A 26 -10.79 -13.37 1.72
C ASP A 26 -9.62 -12.69 2.42
N ASP A 27 -9.41 -11.40 2.18
CA ASP A 27 -8.36 -10.64 2.85
C ASP A 27 -8.63 -10.53 4.36
N ALA A 28 -9.86 -10.19 4.75
CA ALA A 28 -10.23 -10.11 6.17
C ALA A 28 -10.02 -11.42 6.93
N ALA A 29 -10.16 -12.57 6.24
CA ALA A 29 -9.90 -13.88 6.84
C ALA A 29 -8.40 -14.23 6.94
N ASN A 30 -7.55 -13.62 6.10
CA ASN A 30 -6.13 -13.97 5.97
C ASN A 30 -5.17 -13.02 6.70
N PHE A 31 -5.63 -11.84 7.13
CA PHE A 31 -4.82 -10.88 7.87
C PHE A 31 -5.05 -10.96 9.39
N SER A 32 -4.04 -10.55 10.17
CA SER A 32 -4.13 -10.53 11.63
C SER A 32 -5.15 -9.49 12.10
N SER A 33 -5.67 -9.68 13.31
CA SER A 33 -6.59 -8.73 13.98
C SER A 33 -6.02 -7.32 14.17
N SER A 34 -4.70 -7.15 14.03
CA SER A 34 -4.00 -5.86 14.06
C SER A 34 -3.98 -5.13 12.71
N SER A 35 -4.73 -5.62 11.72
CA SER A 35 -4.79 -5.05 10.37
C SER A 35 -6.16 -4.41 10.12
N SER A 36 -6.17 -3.19 9.61
CA SER A 36 -7.37 -2.55 9.07
C SER A 36 -7.40 -2.72 7.55
N ILE A 37 -8.57 -3.09 7.02
CA ILE A 37 -8.76 -3.32 5.58
C ILE A 37 -9.83 -2.35 5.09
N HIS A 38 -9.52 -1.62 4.03
CA HIS A 38 -10.40 -0.62 3.46
C HIS A 38 -10.65 -0.91 1.98
N ASN A 39 -11.92 -0.94 1.59
CA ASN A 39 -12.35 -1.02 0.19
C ASN A 39 -12.58 0.38 -0.38
N ILE A 40 -11.48 1.09 -0.66
CA ILE A 40 -11.49 2.44 -1.23
C ILE A 40 -10.38 2.55 -2.29
N ASP A 41 -10.48 3.57 -3.15
CA ASP A 41 -9.40 3.92 -4.06
C ASP A 41 -8.10 4.22 -3.27
N ALA A 42 -7.01 3.56 -3.66
CA ALA A 42 -5.73 3.62 -2.95
C ALA A 42 -5.08 5.01 -3.00
N TYR A 43 -5.33 5.78 -4.07
CA TYR A 43 -4.78 7.13 -4.22
C TYR A 43 -5.48 8.14 -3.30
N ASN A 44 -6.77 7.96 -3.04
CA ASN A 44 -7.53 8.72 -2.04
C ASN A 44 -7.07 8.40 -0.62
N ALA A 45 -6.74 7.14 -0.37
CA ALA A 45 -6.26 6.67 0.93
C ALA A 45 -4.95 7.34 1.37
N ILE A 46 -4.08 7.72 0.44
CA ILE A 46 -2.86 8.51 0.72
C ILE A 46 -3.19 9.81 1.48
N LYS A 47 -4.28 10.49 1.12
CA LYS A 47 -4.70 11.71 1.82
C LYS A 47 -5.32 11.40 3.18
N ALA A 48 -6.01 10.28 3.31
CA ALA A 48 -6.74 9.90 4.52
C ALA A 48 -5.82 9.36 5.63
N PHE A 49 -4.80 8.59 5.27
CA PHE A 49 -3.97 7.85 6.24
C PHE A 49 -2.57 8.45 6.46
N LEU A 50 -2.17 9.46 5.68
CA LEU A 50 -0.90 10.15 5.90
C LEU A 50 -1.14 11.54 6.50
N PRO A 51 -0.36 11.95 7.52
CA PRO A 51 0.79 11.21 8.08
C PRO A 51 0.38 10.03 8.98
N PHE A 52 1.22 9.00 9.05
CA PHE A 52 1.02 7.90 10.00
C PHE A 52 1.17 8.40 11.44
N LYS A 53 0.38 7.87 12.37
CA LYS A 53 0.45 8.22 13.80
C LYS A 53 1.85 8.09 14.39
N GLU A 54 2.58 7.04 14.02
CA GLU A 54 3.93 6.76 14.51
C GLU A 54 5.04 7.56 13.81
N ASN A 55 4.69 8.44 12.86
CA ASN A 55 5.60 9.25 12.02
C ASN A 55 6.70 8.45 11.31
N ARG A 56 6.53 7.13 11.20
CA ARG A 56 7.39 6.18 10.52
C ARG A 56 6.51 5.10 9.94
N GLY A 57 6.77 4.73 8.69
CA GLY A 57 6.00 3.69 8.02
C GLY A 57 6.53 3.38 6.63
N LEU A 58 6.15 2.19 6.16
CA LEU A 58 6.39 1.73 4.79
C LEU A 58 5.10 1.90 4.00
N ILE A 59 5.18 2.56 2.85
CA ILE A 59 4.09 2.61 1.87
C ILE A 59 4.48 1.67 0.73
N PHE A 60 3.70 0.63 0.50
CA PHE A 60 3.86 -0.25 -0.65
C PHE A 60 2.78 0.06 -1.69
N LEU A 61 3.19 0.40 -2.91
CA LEU A 61 2.29 0.68 -4.03
C LEU A 61 2.49 -0.38 -5.11
N ASP A 62 1.41 -1.07 -5.46
CA ASP A 62 1.37 -2.12 -6.48
C ASP A 62 0.21 -1.87 -7.46
N PRO A 63 0.34 -0.88 -8.37
CA PRO A 63 -0.67 -0.64 -9.41
C PRO A 63 -0.70 -1.78 -10.45
N PRO A 64 -1.85 -2.07 -11.09
CA PRO A 64 -1.92 -3.10 -12.14
C PRO A 64 -1.26 -2.70 -13.47
N PHE A 65 -1.16 -1.40 -13.78
CA PHE A 65 -0.60 -0.85 -15.03
C PHE A 65 -1.32 -1.31 -16.31
N GLU A 66 -2.59 -1.67 -16.25
CA GLU A 66 -3.42 -2.08 -17.41
C GLU A 66 -3.88 -0.90 -18.29
N VAL A 67 -3.91 0.33 -17.75
CA VAL A 67 -4.40 1.52 -18.45
C VAL A 67 -3.33 2.62 -18.55
N LYS A 68 -3.42 3.44 -19.61
CA LYS A 68 -2.37 4.41 -19.98
C LYS A 68 -2.01 5.43 -18.88
N ASN A 69 -2.95 5.79 -18.00
CA ASN A 69 -2.77 6.88 -17.04
C ASN A 69 -2.24 6.44 -15.66
N GLU A 70 -1.90 5.17 -15.45
CA GLU A 70 -1.48 4.68 -14.14
C GLU A 70 -0.12 5.19 -13.69
N PHE A 71 0.85 5.31 -14.60
CA PHE A 71 2.13 5.93 -14.28
C PHE A 71 1.97 7.39 -13.80
N GLN A 72 1.07 8.14 -14.44
CA GLN A 72 0.79 9.51 -14.03
C GLN A 72 0.12 9.56 -12.65
N LYS A 73 -0.86 8.67 -12.39
CA LYS A 73 -1.50 8.57 -11.07
C LYS A 73 -0.49 8.23 -9.98
N LEU A 74 0.40 7.27 -10.25
CA LEU A 74 1.51 6.91 -9.36
C LEU A 74 2.41 8.12 -9.06
N LEU A 75 2.84 8.85 -10.09
CA LEU A 75 3.68 10.03 -9.91
C LEU A 75 3.01 11.10 -9.05
N GLU A 76 1.73 11.37 -9.27
CA GLU A 76 0.96 12.31 -8.44
C GLU A 76 0.79 11.83 -6.99
N ALA A 77 0.65 10.52 -6.78
CA ALA A 77 0.68 9.91 -5.45
C ALA A 77 2.02 10.18 -4.74
N LEU A 78 3.15 9.94 -5.42
CA LEU A 78 4.48 10.12 -4.84
C LEU A 78 4.74 11.57 -4.43
N LYS A 79 4.32 12.54 -5.25
CA LYS A 79 4.38 13.98 -4.89
C LYS A 79 3.61 14.25 -3.60
N LYS A 80 2.38 13.72 -3.50
CA LYS A 80 1.52 13.86 -2.31
C LYS A 80 2.12 13.19 -1.07
N ILE A 81 2.76 12.04 -1.22
CA ILE A 81 3.42 11.31 -0.14
C ILE A 81 4.64 12.10 0.37
N LYS A 82 5.49 12.56 -0.55
CA LYS A 82 6.72 13.32 -0.24
C LYS A 82 6.44 14.60 0.54
N LEU A 83 5.33 15.27 0.26
CA LEU A 83 4.93 16.51 0.95
C LEU A 83 4.40 16.29 2.38
N ARG A 84 3.98 15.06 2.73
CA ARG A 84 3.31 14.77 4.00
C ARG A 84 4.22 14.22 5.09
N ILE A 85 5.30 13.53 4.73
CA ILE A 85 6.18 12.86 5.68
C ILE A 85 7.63 12.99 5.24
N LEU A 86 8.53 13.30 6.18
CA LEU A 86 9.98 13.36 5.97
C LEU A 86 10.69 12.00 6.19
N ASN A 87 10.11 11.10 7.00
CA ASN A 87 10.71 9.83 7.44
C ASN A 87 9.89 8.59 7.02
N ASN A 88 9.53 8.49 5.75
CA ASN A 88 8.81 7.35 5.17
C ASN A 88 9.66 6.61 4.14
N THR A 89 9.49 5.30 4.09
CA THR A 89 9.99 4.47 3.00
C THR A 89 8.84 4.21 2.03
N VAL A 90 9.08 4.43 0.73
CA VAL A 90 8.12 4.08 -0.33
C VAL A 90 8.73 2.97 -1.16
N LEU A 91 8.03 1.83 -1.22
CA LEU A 91 8.35 0.71 -2.09
C LEU A 91 7.30 0.66 -3.20
N ILE A 92 7.74 0.55 -4.43
CA ILE A 92 6.88 0.59 -5.62
C ILE A 92 7.18 -0.64 -6.45
N TRP A 93 6.15 -1.38 -6.82
CA TRP A 93 6.23 -2.33 -7.92
C TRP A 93 5.81 -1.64 -9.21
N TYR A 94 6.58 -1.83 -10.29
CA TYR A 94 6.20 -1.40 -11.63
C TYR A 94 6.80 -2.32 -12.70
N PRO A 95 6.07 -2.58 -13.80
CA PRO A 95 6.56 -3.39 -14.90
C PRO A 95 7.39 -2.55 -15.87
N ILE A 96 8.41 -3.17 -16.46
CA ILE A 96 9.12 -2.62 -17.62
C ILE A 96 8.42 -3.16 -18.86
N LYS A 97 7.62 -2.32 -19.52
CA LYS A 97 6.79 -2.74 -20.68
C LYS A 97 7.47 -2.51 -22.02
N ASP A 98 8.26 -1.44 -22.13
CA ASP A 98 9.01 -1.11 -23.34
C ASP A 98 10.50 -1.02 -22.99
N LEU A 99 11.29 -1.92 -23.59
CA LEU A 99 12.76 -1.96 -23.53
C LEU A 99 13.40 -1.64 -24.89
N SER A 100 12.57 -1.21 -25.85
CA SER A 100 12.95 -0.96 -27.25
C SER A 100 13.59 0.41 -27.45
#